data_AF-A0A1N6D7U8-F1
#
_entry.id   AF-A0A1N6D7U8-F1
#
_cell.length_a   1.000
_cell.length_b   1.000
_cell.length_c   1.000
_cell.angle_alpha   90.00
_cell.angle_beta   90.00
_cell.angle_gamma   90.00
#
_symmetry.space_group_name_H-M   'P 1'
#
loop_
_entity.id
_entity.type
_entity.pdbx_description
1 polymer ?
#
loop_
_entity_poly.entity_id
_entity_poly.type
_entity_poly.pdbx_seq_one_letter_code
_entity_poly.pdbx_strand_id
1 'polypeptide(L)'
;MLLALAVWPAFLSPAMAGRFEAGSFTAHDTFGNRNPVRVTFQQPFDTVPIVVALADTAGNNSASIRITNVSTTGFDELILEPDNWDGQHIAQNVHYIAVEPGRHVLPDGQIVEAGRISTAATQFGSGVAGTASWQSVSFSELLPGTPSVIAQIQSANSETQSVANAPSRPHITAIMQGLTSAGFQVALDRSQANSGPIPSSETIGWIAFPGNLSGTFPDIASNPVTWSSVNTGATIRGWDNGCFTSGIGQTSSSRIVVAKKISRNNADGGWFRRCSLNSSTIGLRVDEDRDQDNERSVASADAERASIIAFSRSFHALLEPDISASKVHVTFEDPFGGEFALPDAVVEYLITVENDGNAPPNHDSLILTEALPSSLSLVVSDFAGPGSGPIQFQDGSPSSGLSFSFAGFGNFADSVDFSTDGVNFTYTPSDSGDGTDPAVTHIRIQPAGFMAPNTGTGATSFAIRLKGKIN
;
A
#
# COMPACT_ATOMS: atom_id res chain seq x y z
N MET A 1 -10.28 12.02 -40.46
CA MET A 1 -10.79 12.96 -39.43
C MET A 1 -10.16 12.54 -38.11
N LEU A 2 -9.46 13.43 -37.41
CA LEU A 2 -8.73 13.09 -36.17
C LEU A 2 -9.75 12.99 -35.03
N LEU A 3 -9.89 11.80 -34.44
CA LEU A 3 -10.64 11.60 -33.20
C LEU A 3 -9.71 11.84 -32.01
N ALA A 4 -10.23 12.44 -30.94
CA ALA A 4 -9.50 12.62 -29.69
C ALA A 4 -9.84 11.46 -28.74
N LEU A 5 -8.90 10.55 -28.54
CA LEU A 5 -8.99 9.47 -27.56
C LEU A 5 -8.41 9.96 -26.24
N ALA A 6 -9.16 9.83 -25.16
CA ALA A 6 -8.73 10.24 -23.83
C ALA A 6 -8.98 9.11 -22.84
N VAL A 7 -7.89 8.49 -22.38
CA VAL A 7 -7.91 7.60 -21.22
C VAL A 7 -7.39 8.41 -20.05
N TRP A 8 -8.25 8.58 -19.05
CA TRP A 8 -7.90 9.25 -17.81
C TRP A 8 -8.27 8.30 -16.67
N PRO A 9 -7.39 8.08 -15.68
CA PRO A 9 -7.89 7.69 -14.38
C PRO A 9 -8.82 8.81 -13.90
N ALA A 10 -10.08 8.51 -13.53
CA ALA A 10 -10.94 9.54 -12.94
C ALA A 10 -10.23 10.15 -11.72
N PHE A 11 -10.15 11.49 -11.65
CA PHE A 11 -9.64 12.28 -10.52
C PHE A 11 -10.16 11.69 -9.19
N LEU A 12 -9.38 11.41 -8.12
CA LEU A 12 -8.33 12.20 -7.45
C LEU A 12 -7.39 11.26 -6.65
N SER A 13 -6.86 10.21 -7.28
CA SER A 13 -5.50 9.77 -6.94
C SER A 13 -4.88 9.26 -8.23
N PRO A 14 -3.61 9.60 -8.54
CA PRO A 14 -2.89 8.76 -9.49
C PRO A 14 -3.07 7.32 -9.02
N ALA A 15 -3.28 6.39 -9.95
CA ALA A 15 -3.01 5.00 -9.63
C ALA A 15 -1.57 4.99 -9.11
N MET A 16 -1.41 4.89 -7.79
CA MET A 16 -0.18 5.33 -7.18
C MET A 16 0.89 4.31 -7.53
N ALA A 17 1.74 4.68 -8.48
CA ALA A 17 3.08 4.14 -8.56
C ALA A 17 3.65 4.15 -7.15
N GLY A 18 3.96 2.97 -6.62
CA GLY A 18 4.43 2.78 -5.27
C GLY A 18 5.85 2.27 -5.28
N ARG A 19 6.80 3.07 -4.80
CA ARG A 19 8.12 2.56 -4.48
C ARG A 19 8.12 1.84 -3.15
N PHE A 20 8.65 0.63 -3.17
CA PHE A 20 8.81 -0.24 -2.01
C PHE A 20 10.27 -0.62 -1.91
N GLU A 21 10.79 -0.69 -0.70
CA GLU A 21 12.12 -1.20 -0.42
C GLU A 21 12.10 -1.98 0.89
N ALA A 22 12.84 -3.09 0.94
CA ALA A 22 13.14 -3.75 2.21
C ALA A 22 14.60 -4.18 2.21
N GLY A 23 15.23 -4.07 3.38
CA GLY A 23 16.64 -4.35 3.52
C GLY A 23 17.06 -4.59 4.95
N SER A 24 18.37 -4.73 5.12
CA SER A 24 19.01 -4.85 6.42
C SER A 24 20.26 -4.00 6.49
N PHE A 25 20.60 -3.59 7.71
CA PHE A 25 21.83 -2.90 8.03
C PHE A 25 22.28 -3.30 9.44
N THR A 26 23.53 -3.03 9.78
CA THR A 26 24.02 -3.11 11.16
C THR A 26 24.00 -1.70 11.73
N ALA A 27 23.13 -1.46 12.70
CA ALA A 27 23.13 -0.22 13.47
C ALA A 27 24.49 -0.08 14.15
N HIS A 28 25.07 1.11 14.09
CA HIS A 28 26.43 1.33 14.56
C HIS A 28 26.57 1.16 16.08
N ASP A 29 27.80 0.90 16.52
CA ASP A 29 28.15 0.81 17.93
C ASP A 29 28.26 2.22 18.54
N THR A 30 27.43 2.52 19.55
CA THR A 30 27.43 3.83 20.20
C THR A 30 28.51 4.01 21.27
N PHE A 31 29.33 2.98 21.52
CA PHE A 31 30.64 3.16 22.17
C PHE A 31 31.63 3.94 21.29
N GLY A 32 31.57 3.74 19.97
CA GLY A 32 32.47 4.40 19.01
C GLY A 32 31.92 5.71 18.44
N ASN A 33 30.62 5.80 18.18
CA ASN A 33 29.96 7.01 17.69
C ASN A 33 28.56 7.13 18.30
N ARG A 34 28.28 8.19 19.04
CA ARG A 34 26.96 8.37 19.68
C ARG A 34 25.97 9.20 18.86
N ASN A 35 26.36 9.68 17.69
CA ASN A 35 25.49 10.51 16.84
C ASN A 35 24.68 9.64 15.89
N PRO A 36 23.44 10.05 15.53
CA PRO A 36 22.67 9.37 14.49
C PRO A 36 23.48 9.17 13.21
N VAL A 37 23.38 7.98 12.62
CA VAL A 37 24.08 7.62 11.39
C VAL A 37 23.09 7.47 10.25
N ARG A 38 23.47 7.98 9.09
CA ARG A 38 22.65 7.93 7.89
C ARG A 38 22.64 6.52 7.27
N VAL A 39 21.45 5.98 7.04
CA VAL A 39 21.21 4.83 6.17
C VAL A 39 20.66 5.35 4.84
N THR A 40 21.34 5.02 3.74
CA THR A 40 20.92 5.38 2.38
C THR A 40 20.07 4.27 1.78
N PHE A 41 18.97 4.64 1.13
CA PHE A 41 18.16 3.69 0.36
C PHE A 41 18.90 3.17 -0.87
N GLN A 42 18.53 1.98 -1.34
CA GLN A 42 19.07 1.41 -2.58
C GLN A 42 18.62 2.17 -3.82
N GLN A 43 17.47 2.84 -3.74
CA GLN A 43 16.98 3.80 -4.73
C GLN A 43 16.41 5.06 -4.05
N PRO A 44 16.44 6.23 -4.72
CA PRO A 44 15.65 7.36 -4.24
C PRO A 44 14.15 7.05 -4.37
N PHE A 45 13.38 7.62 -3.47
CA PHE A 45 11.92 7.65 -3.51
C PHE A 45 11.43 8.95 -4.17
N ASP A 46 10.24 8.95 -4.76
CA ASP A 46 9.64 10.16 -5.35
C ASP A 46 9.01 11.03 -4.26
N THR A 47 8.54 10.40 -3.18
CA THR A 47 8.06 11.06 -1.96
C THR A 47 8.74 10.50 -0.71
N VAL A 48 8.76 11.25 0.39
CA VAL A 48 9.40 10.77 1.63
C VAL A 48 8.68 9.50 2.12
N PRO A 49 9.34 8.33 2.21
CA PRO A 49 8.67 7.07 2.50
C PRO A 49 8.40 6.88 4.00
N ILE A 50 7.45 6.01 4.34
CA ILE A 50 7.30 5.42 5.66
C ILE A 50 8.41 4.39 5.84
N VAL A 51 9.06 4.36 7.01
CA VAL A 51 10.17 3.47 7.35
C VAL A 51 9.86 2.85 8.70
N VAL A 52 9.87 1.52 8.76
CA VAL A 52 9.67 0.75 9.98
C VAL A 52 10.75 -0.32 10.10
N ALA A 53 11.38 -0.40 11.26
CA ALA A 53 12.56 -1.22 11.52
C ALA A 53 12.39 -2.14 12.72
N LEU A 54 13.13 -3.25 12.75
CA LEU A 54 13.22 -4.17 13.89
C LEU A 54 14.68 -4.58 14.12
N ALA A 55 15.18 -4.27 15.32
CA ALA A 55 16.51 -4.67 15.77
C ALA A 55 16.50 -6.05 16.44
N ASP A 56 17.67 -6.67 16.48
CA ASP A 56 17.88 -8.01 17.05
C ASP A 56 18.23 -8.02 18.55
N THR A 57 18.60 -9.22 18.99
CA THR A 57 19.19 -9.68 20.26
C THR A 57 20.48 -9.07 20.79
N ALA A 58 21.29 -8.40 19.95
CA ALA A 58 22.64 -8.02 20.37
C ALA A 58 22.59 -7.02 21.53
N GLY A 59 23.35 -7.25 22.60
CA GLY A 59 23.36 -6.41 23.81
C GLY A 59 22.25 -6.78 24.81
N ASN A 60 22.63 -6.90 26.08
CA ASN A 60 21.71 -7.33 27.15
C ASN A 60 20.87 -6.19 27.75
N ASN A 61 21.34 -4.95 27.62
CA ASN A 61 20.63 -3.79 28.10
C ASN A 61 19.34 -3.59 27.29
N SER A 62 18.36 -2.92 27.89
CA SER A 62 17.14 -2.56 27.18
C SER A 62 17.45 -1.44 26.21
N ALA A 63 17.06 -1.63 24.95
CA ALA A 63 17.35 -0.68 23.90
C ALA A 63 16.35 -0.78 22.75
N SER A 64 16.09 0.36 22.11
CA SER A 64 15.21 0.45 20.94
C SER A 64 15.90 1.16 19.78
N ILE A 65 15.64 0.68 18.56
CA ILE A 65 16.07 1.37 17.34
C ILE A 65 15.17 2.58 17.09
N ARG A 66 15.78 3.76 17.01
CA ARG A 66 15.13 5.01 16.60
C ARG A 66 15.40 5.27 15.12
N ILE A 67 14.38 5.76 14.43
CA ILE A 67 14.45 6.19 13.03
C ILE A 67 14.00 7.65 12.98
N THR A 68 14.81 8.54 12.41
CA THR A 68 14.50 9.98 12.28
C THR A 68 14.99 10.51 10.93
N ASN A 69 14.74 11.79 10.65
CA ASN A 69 15.25 12.50 9.46
C ASN A 69 15.03 11.74 8.14
N VAL A 70 13.86 11.10 8.03
CA VAL A 70 13.48 10.37 6.83
C VAL A 70 13.33 11.37 5.69
N SER A 71 13.95 11.07 4.56
CA SER A 71 13.88 11.85 3.32
C SER A 71 13.73 10.88 2.16
N THR A 72 13.69 11.38 0.93
CA THR A 72 13.63 10.54 -0.28
C THR A 72 14.87 9.66 -0.51
N THR A 73 16.02 9.95 0.12
CA THR A 73 17.28 9.22 -0.12
C THR A 73 17.74 8.36 1.04
N GLY A 74 17.06 8.43 2.19
CA GLY A 74 17.45 7.68 3.38
C GLY A 74 16.82 8.19 4.65
N PHE A 75 17.28 7.64 5.78
CA PHE A 75 16.87 7.98 7.14
C PHE A 75 18.06 7.88 8.09
N ASP A 76 17.93 8.45 9.28
CA ASP A 76 18.95 8.34 10.32
C ASP A 76 18.57 7.26 11.33
N GLU A 77 19.55 6.43 11.71
CA GLU A 77 19.43 5.35 12.67
C GLU A 77 20.22 5.65 13.94
N LEU A 78 19.66 5.24 15.10
CA LEU A 78 20.35 5.24 16.38
C LEU A 78 19.72 4.23 17.34
N ILE A 79 20.53 3.40 18.00
CA ILE A 79 20.08 2.58 19.13
C ILE A 79 20.07 3.44 20.40
N LEU A 80 18.93 3.47 21.07
CA LEU A 80 18.71 4.27 22.28
C LEU A 80 18.42 3.38 23.48
N GLU A 81 19.09 3.65 24.59
CA GLU A 81 18.74 3.11 25.90
C GLU A 81 17.81 4.07 26.67
N PRO A 82 16.93 3.55 27.56
CA PRO A 82 16.22 4.34 28.57
C PRO A 82 17.15 4.85 29.69
N ASP A 83 16.61 5.75 30.53
CA ASP A 83 17.37 6.50 31.56
C ASP A 83 17.99 5.62 32.66
N ASN A 84 17.57 4.37 32.87
CA ASN A 84 18.22 3.43 33.79
C ASN A 84 19.58 2.87 33.31
N TRP A 85 20.11 3.32 32.17
CA TRP A 85 21.43 2.93 31.64
C TRP A 85 22.35 4.12 31.38
N ASP A 86 23.50 3.89 30.73
CA ASP A 86 24.51 4.93 30.45
C ASP A 86 24.34 5.60 29.06
N GLY A 87 23.40 5.09 28.26
CA GLY A 87 23.04 5.62 26.95
C GLY A 87 23.86 5.03 25.80
N GLN A 88 24.83 4.16 26.09
CA GLN A 88 25.64 3.48 25.09
C GLN A 88 25.18 2.05 24.88
N HIS A 89 25.24 1.59 23.64
CA HIS A 89 24.82 0.27 23.27
C HIS A 89 25.65 -0.26 22.12
N ILE A 90 25.92 -1.56 22.15
CA ILE A 90 26.64 -2.22 21.07
C ILE A 90 25.81 -2.22 19.78
N ALA A 91 26.49 -2.43 18.65
CA ALA A 91 25.87 -2.59 17.35
C ALA A 91 24.79 -3.69 17.33
N GLN A 92 23.73 -3.49 16.54
CA GLN A 92 22.62 -4.44 16.40
C GLN A 92 22.28 -4.67 14.92
N ASN A 93 21.90 -5.89 14.54
CA ASN A 93 21.42 -6.12 13.19
C ASN A 93 19.94 -5.71 13.08
N VAL A 94 19.63 -4.92 12.07
CA VAL A 94 18.31 -4.32 11.86
C VAL A 94 17.77 -4.73 10.51
N HIS A 95 16.50 -5.13 10.47
CA HIS A 95 15.71 -5.23 9.25
C HIS A 95 14.79 -4.02 9.15
N TYR A 96 14.57 -3.49 7.95
CA TYR A 96 13.64 -2.39 7.72
C TYR A 96 12.80 -2.60 6.47
N ILE A 97 11.66 -1.91 6.45
CA ILE A 97 10.74 -1.80 5.32
C ILE A 97 10.51 -0.31 5.09
N ALA A 98 10.59 0.12 3.83
CA ALA A 98 10.29 1.47 3.38
C ALA A 98 9.23 1.45 2.26
N VAL A 99 8.17 2.23 2.39
CA VAL A 99 7.05 2.29 1.43
C VAL A 99 6.59 3.73 1.28
N GLU A 100 6.32 4.19 0.05
CA GLU A 100 5.74 5.52 -0.16
C GLU A 100 4.38 5.66 0.51
N PRO A 101 4.03 6.84 1.04
CA PRO A 101 2.69 7.08 1.55
C PRO A 101 1.66 6.90 0.42
N GLY A 102 0.52 6.31 0.74
CA GLY A 102 -0.55 6.07 -0.22
C GLY A 102 -1.12 4.65 -0.12
N ARG A 103 -2.08 4.38 -1.00
CA ARG A 103 -2.72 3.08 -1.18
C ARG A 103 -2.19 2.47 -2.47
N HIS A 104 -1.59 1.29 -2.35
CA HIS A 104 -0.86 0.61 -3.40
C HIS A 104 -1.54 -0.72 -3.70
N VAL A 105 -1.88 -0.94 -4.96
CA VAL A 105 -2.41 -2.22 -5.42
C VAL A 105 -1.24 -3.09 -5.87
N LEU A 106 -1.11 -4.26 -5.26
CA LEU A 106 -0.10 -5.25 -5.61
C LEU A 106 -0.54 -6.06 -6.84
N PRO A 107 0.37 -6.77 -7.52
CA PRO A 107 0.05 -7.51 -8.75
C PRO A 107 -1.03 -8.59 -8.61
N ASP A 108 -1.26 -9.07 -7.40
CA ASP A 108 -2.31 -10.03 -7.03
C ASP A 108 -3.64 -9.36 -6.62
N GLY A 109 -3.77 -8.04 -6.82
CA GLY A 109 -4.93 -7.24 -6.45
C GLY A 109 -5.03 -6.93 -4.95
N GLN A 110 -4.08 -7.41 -4.14
CA GLN A 110 -4.04 -7.07 -2.72
C GLN A 110 -3.64 -5.62 -2.51
N ILE A 111 -4.04 -5.05 -1.38
CA ILE A 111 -3.83 -3.63 -1.09
C ILE A 111 -2.87 -3.47 0.08
N VAL A 112 -1.86 -2.63 -0.11
CA VAL A 112 -1.01 -2.10 0.95
C VAL A 112 -1.33 -0.63 1.12
N GLU A 113 -1.56 -0.20 2.36
CA GLU A 113 -1.73 1.23 2.67
C GLU A 113 -0.66 1.69 3.64
N ALA A 114 -0.04 2.83 3.36
CA ALA A 114 1.00 3.42 4.19
C ALA A 114 0.71 4.89 4.44
N GLY A 115 0.89 5.32 5.69
CA GLY A 115 0.55 6.68 6.09
C GLY A 115 1.30 7.16 7.32
N ARG A 116 1.01 8.41 7.70
CA ARG A 116 1.56 9.05 8.90
C ARG A 116 0.42 9.58 9.77
N ILE A 117 0.67 9.66 11.06
CA ILE A 117 -0.17 10.39 11.99
C ILE A 117 0.68 11.15 12.99
N SER A 118 0.33 12.40 13.26
CA SER A 118 0.89 13.17 14.37
C SER A 118 0.02 12.96 15.60
N THR A 119 0.60 12.52 16.71
CA THR A 119 -0.14 12.24 17.93
C THR A 119 0.68 12.52 19.18
N ALA A 120 0.00 13.04 20.21
CA ALA A 120 0.49 13.10 21.59
C ALA A 120 -0.26 12.11 22.51
N ALA A 121 -1.16 11.29 21.95
CA ALA A 121 -1.82 10.24 22.70
C ALA A 121 -0.77 9.28 23.25
N THR A 122 -0.77 9.10 24.57
CA THR A 122 0.31 8.43 25.28
C THR A 122 -0.24 7.30 26.12
N GLN A 123 0.44 6.17 26.12
CA GLN A 123 0.32 5.07 27.07
C GLN A 123 1.57 5.01 27.95
N PHE A 124 1.42 4.51 29.17
CA PHE A 124 2.49 4.41 30.14
C PHE A 124 2.13 3.37 31.21
N GLY A 125 3.15 2.79 31.81
CA GLY A 125 3.04 1.90 32.97
C GLY A 125 2.85 2.67 34.28
N SER A 126 2.94 1.96 35.40
CA SER A 126 2.83 2.60 36.71
C SER A 126 3.92 3.68 36.92
N GLY A 127 3.76 4.59 37.89
CA GLY A 127 4.77 5.61 38.20
C GLY A 127 4.88 6.81 37.23
N VAL A 128 4.22 6.79 36.07
CA VAL A 128 4.17 7.93 35.14
C VAL A 128 2.87 8.73 35.33
N ALA A 129 2.98 10.04 35.56
CA ALA A 129 1.82 10.91 35.71
C ALA A 129 1.19 11.27 34.35
N GLY A 130 -0.14 11.18 34.22
CA GLY A 130 -0.85 11.57 33.00
C GLY A 130 -2.20 10.89 32.86
N THR A 131 -2.82 11.02 31.68
CA THR A 131 -4.02 10.25 31.32
C THR A 131 -3.71 9.43 30.08
N ALA A 132 -3.80 8.10 30.22
CA ALA A 132 -3.58 7.19 29.11
C ALA A 132 -4.65 7.41 28.02
N SER A 133 -4.23 7.51 26.77
CA SER A 133 -5.12 7.76 25.64
C SER A 133 -4.63 7.08 24.36
N TRP A 134 -5.54 6.92 23.41
CA TRP A 134 -5.30 6.32 22.10
C TRP A 134 -5.77 7.27 21.01
N GLN A 135 -5.01 7.33 19.92
CA GLN A 135 -5.42 8.02 18.70
C GLN A 135 -5.91 6.99 17.68
N SER A 136 -7.11 7.19 17.14
CA SER A 136 -7.61 6.36 16.05
C SER A 136 -6.98 6.77 14.72
N VAL A 137 -6.59 5.77 13.93
CA VAL A 137 -6.17 5.88 12.53
C VAL A 137 -7.22 5.18 11.68
N SER A 138 -7.75 5.86 10.67
CA SER A 138 -8.65 5.27 9.68
C SER A 138 -7.90 5.04 8.38
N PHE A 139 -8.15 3.91 7.75
CA PHE A 139 -7.72 3.69 6.36
C PHE A 139 -8.58 4.54 5.42
N SER A 140 -8.02 4.87 4.27
CA SER A 140 -8.71 5.62 3.21
C SER A 140 -9.96 4.90 2.68
N GLU A 141 -9.90 3.57 2.66
CA GLU A 141 -11.00 2.65 2.36
C GLU A 141 -10.90 1.40 3.23
N LEU A 142 -11.96 0.58 3.27
CA LEU A 142 -11.91 -0.70 3.98
C LEU A 142 -10.86 -1.63 3.35
N LEU A 143 -10.01 -2.22 4.19
CA LEU A 143 -9.12 -3.32 3.79
C LEU A 143 -9.84 -4.67 3.93
N PRO A 144 -9.54 -5.67 3.08
CA PRO A 144 -10.07 -7.02 3.25
C PRO A 144 -9.62 -7.65 4.57
N GLY A 145 -10.57 -7.94 5.47
CA GLY A 145 -10.30 -8.57 6.76
C GLY A 145 -9.51 -7.69 7.74
N THR A 146 -8.86 -8.31 8.73
CA THR A 146 -7.99 -7.60 9.68
C THR A 146 -6.56 -7.54 9.14
N PRO A 147 -6.00 -6.35 8.84
CA PRO A 147 -4.66 -6.21 8.26
C PRO A 147 -3.56 -6.53 9.27
N SER A 148 -2.34 -6.77 8.77
CA SER A 148 -1.11 -6.74 9.57
C SER A 148 -0.52 -5.33 9.51
N VAL A 149 -0.45 -4.64 10.64
CA VAL A 149 0.01 -3.24 10.70
C VAL A 149 1.30 -3.14 11.49
N ILE A 150 2.32 -2.49 10.91
CA ILE A 150 3.55 -2.14 11.61
C ILE A 150 3.68 -0.61 11.68
N ALA A 151 4.15 -0.08 12.81
CA ALA A 151 4.32 1.35 12.99
C ALA A 151 5.58 1.68 13.80
N GLN A 152 6.11 2.88 13.58
CA GLN A 152 7.26 3.40 14.30
C GLN A 152 7.28 4.94 14.28
N ILE A 153 7.75 5.53 15.38
CA ILE A 153 8.01 6.97 15.48
C ILE A 153 9.08 7.36 14.46
N GLN A 154 8.84 8.44 13.70
CA GLN A 154 9.75 8.99 12.68
C GLN A 154 10.28 10.40 13.00
N SER A 155 9.89 10.95 14.16
CA SER A 155 10.39 12.23 14.70
C SER A 155 10.99 12.04 16.10
N ALA A 156 11.56 13.10 16.66
CA ALA A 156 12.13 13.09 18.00
C ALA A 156 11.78 14.38 18.76
N ASN A 157 10.54 14.85 18.59
CA ASN A 157 10.07 16.13 19.14
C ASN A 157 10.08 16.15 20.68
N SER A 158 9.97 14.98 21.30
CA SER A 158 9.91 14.78 22.75
C SER A 158 11.29 14.59 23.38
N GLU A 159 12.32 14.30 22.58
CA GLU A 159 13.66 14.03 23.10
C GLU A 159 14.25 15.31 23.69
N THR A 160 14.48 15.29 25.01
CA THR A 160 14.98 16.43 25.78
C THR A 160 16.47 16.34 26.03
N GLN A 161 17.08 15.16 25.84
CA GLN A 161 18.50 14.97 26.01
C GLN A 161 19.23 14.95 24.67
N SER A 162 20.50 15.37 24.72
CA SER A 162 21.43 15.08 23.65
C SER A 162 21.79 13.60 23.74
N VAL A 163 21.11 12.76 22.96
CA VAL A 163 21.39 11.31 22.87
C VAL A 163 22.85 10.98 22.50
N ALA A 164 23.56 11.96 21.94
CA ALA A 164 25.01 11.88 21.73
C ALA A 164 25.84 11.80 23.03
N ASN A 165 25.27 12.13 24.20
CA ASN A 165 26.00 12.23 25.48
C ASN A 165 25.24 11.65 26.67
N ALA A 166 24.00 11.18 26.48
CA ALA A 166 23.15 10.67 27.56
C ALA A 166 22.08 9.70 27.01
N PRO A 167 21.40 8.92 27.87
CA PRO A 167 20.25 8.12 27.48
C PRO A 167 19.09 8.96 26.91
N SER A 168 18.14 8.27 26.26
CA SER A 168 16.95 8.89 25.66
C SER A 168 15.92 9.29 26.72
N ARG A 169 15.37 10.51 26.65
CA ARG A 169 14.45 11.05 27.65
C ARG A 169 13.37 11.99 27.11
N PRO A 170 12.07 11.68 27.30
CA PRO A 170 11.57 10.40 27.79
C PRO A 170 11.84 9.31 26.76
N HIS A 171 12.19 8.11 27.21
CA HIS A 171 12.24 6.96 26.31
C HIS A 171 10.81 6.62 25.86
N ILE A 172 10.58 6.65 24.55
CA ILE A 172 9.28 6.35 23.96
C ILE A 172 9.37 5.43 22.76
N THR A 173 8.38 4.57 22.60
CA THR A 173 8.16 3.75 21.41
C THR A 173 6.74 3.97 20.87
N ALA A 174 6.37 3.31 19.76
CA ALA A 174 5.00 3.31 19.26
C ALA A 174 4.32 1.99 19.60
N ILE A 175 3.07 2.06 20.04
CA ILE A 175 2.23 0.90 20.34
C ILE A 175 0.91 1.00 19.57
N MET A 176 0.37 -0.14 19.16
CA MET A 176 -0.90 -0.23 18.43
C MET A 176 -1.86 -1.21 19.12
N GLN A 177 -3.16 -1.02 18.89
CA GLN A 177 -4.19 -1.98 19.27
C GLN A 177 -5.44 -1.85 18.39
N GLY A 178 -6.40 -2.76 18.57
CA GLY A 178 -7.74 -2.62 18.00
C GLY A 178 -7.79 -2.63 16.48
N LEU A 179 -6.93 -3.45 15.83
CA LEU A 179 -6.89 -3.56 14.38
C LEU A 179 -8.22 -4.12 13.84
N THR A 180 -8.79 -3.41 12.86
CA THR A 180 -10.02 -3.77 12.13
C THR A 180 -9.81 -3.52 10.63
N SER A 181 -10.78 -3.89 9.79
CA SER A 181 -10.75 -3.56 8.37
C SER A 181 -10.81 -2.06 8.08
N ALA A 182 -11.26 -1.24 9.03
CA ALA A 182 -11.43 0.21 8.86
C ALA A 182 -10.25 1.03 9.41
N GLY A 183 -9.39 0.42 10.23
CA GLY A 183 -8.33 1.15 10.91
C GLY A 183 -7.83 0.45 12.17
N PHE A 184 -7.10 1.21 12.98
CA PHE A 184 -6.50 0.77 14.23
C PHE A 184 -6.30 1.95 15.18
N GLN A 185 -5.84 1.68 16.40
CA GLN A 185 -5.45 2.70 17.37
C GLN A 185 -3.95 2.70 17.58
N VAL A 186 -3.36 3.88 17.78
CA VAL A 186 -1.94 4.07 18.04
C VAL A 186 -1.70 5.06 19.18
N ALA A 187 -0.59 4.87 19.90
CA ALA A 187 -0.12 5.79 20.92
C ALA A 187 1.41 5.77 21.00
N LEU A 188 1.97 6.82 21.63
CA LEU A 188 3.33 6.81 22.14
C LEU A 188 3.34 5.99 23.44
N ASP A 189 4.22 5.00 23.56
CA ASP A 189 4.35 4.19 24.77
C ASP A 189 5.64 4.55 25.49
N ARG A 190 5.49 5.01 26.74
CA ARG A 190 6.64 5.25 27.62
C ARG A 190 7.10 4.00 28.35
N SER A 191 6.36 2.89 28.27
CA SER A 191 6.54 1.78 29.19
C SER A 191 6.56 2.29 30.64
N GLN A 192 7.47 1.84 31.50
CA GLN A 192 7.67 2.33 32.86
C GLN A 192 8.72 3.46 32.94
N ALA A 193 9.26 3.93 31.81
CA ALA A 193 10.29 4.96 31.75
C ALA A 193 9.77 6.31 32.29
N ASN A 194 9.98 6.54 33.58
CA ASN A 194 9.33 7.61 34.35
C ASN A 194 10.07 8.94 34.31
N SER A 195 11.30 8.93 33.79
CA SER A 195 12.11 10.11 33.64
C SER A 195 11.71 10.92 32.40
N GLY A 196 11.70 12.25 32.55
CA GLY A 196 11.41 13.18 31.45
C GLY A 196 9.94 13.59 31.37
N PRO A 197 9.64 14.65 30.59
CA PRO A 197 8.29 15.18 30.45
C PRO A 197 7.34 14.19 29.79
N ILE A 198 6.04 14.48 29.84
CA ILE A 198 5.08 13.77 28.98
C ILE A 198 5.41 14.06 27.50
N PRO A 199 5.36 13.05 26.62
CA PRO A 199 5.70 13.21 25.22
C PRO A 199 4.91 14.34 24.56
N SER A 200 5.62 15.10 23.74
CA SER A 200 5.00 16.01 22.79
C SER A 200 4.41 15.24 21.61
N SER A 201 3.74 15.94 20.69
CA SER A 201 3.25 15.29 19.48
C SER A 201 4.41 14.76 18.63
N GLU A 202 4.43 13.46 18.37
CA GLU A 202 5.36 12.82 17.44
C GLU A 202 4.64 12.40 16.16
N THR A 203 5.40 12.32 15.07
CA THR A 203 4.96 11.68 13.83
C THR A 203 5.24 10.18 13.91
N ILE A 204 4.20 9.37 13.80
CA ILE A 204 4.28 7.91 13.68
C ILE A 204 3.97 7.55 12.23
N GLY A 205 4.90 6.84 11.58
CA GLY A 205 4.67 6.22 10.29
C GLY A 205 4.11 4.80 10.47
N TRP A 206 3.15 4.40 9.64
CA TRP A 206 2.53 3.07 9.67
C TRP A 206 2.41 2.47 8.26
N ILE A 207 2.49 1.15 8.19
CA ILE A 207 2.33 0.36 6.96
C ILE A 207 1.37 -0.80 7.27
N ALA A 208 0.31 -0.93 6.49
CA ALA A 208 -0.72 -1.96 6.61
C ALA A 208 -0.68 -2.88 5.38
N PHE A 209 -0.37 -4.16 5.62
CA PHE A 209 -0.50 -5.23 4.62
C PHE A 209 -1.80 -6.03 4.87
N PRO A 210 -2.36 -6.71 3.86
CA PRO A 210 -3.43 -7.68 4.06
C PRO A 210 -2.98 -8.74 5.06
N GLY A 211 -3.79 -9.06 6.05
CA GLY A 211 -3.41 -9.93 7.17
C GLY A 211 -3.46 -11.42 6.84
N ASN A 212 -2.45 -12.18 7.27
CA ASN A 212 -2.38 -13.65 7.14
C ASN A 212 -2.43 -14.14 5.69
N LEU A 213 -1.77 -13.39 4.80
CA LEU A 213 -1.70 -13.67 3.37
C LEU A 213 -0.25 -13.62 2.88
N SER A 214 -0.05 -14.16 1.69
CA SER A 214 1.20 -14.06 0.94
C SER A 214 0.92 -13.87 -0.54
N GLY A 215 1.89 -13.29 -1.23
CA GLY A 215 1.80 -13.00 -2.66
C GLY A 215 3.18 -12.71 -3.22
N THR A 216 3.21 -12.30 -4.48
CA THR A 216 4.47 -12.01 -5.19
C THR A 216 4.37 -10.75 -6.03
N PHE A 217 5.44 -9.96 -6.06
CA PHE A 217 5.62 -8.86 -6.98
C PHE A 217 7.06 -8.80 -7.51
N PRO A 218 7.32 -8.20 -8.66
CA PRO A 218 8.68 -8.04 -9.18
C PRO A 218 9.44 -6.92 -8.48
N ASP A 219 10.75 -7.08 -8.30
CA ASP A 219 11.68 -5.96 -8.08
C ASP A 219 11.94 -5.19 -9.39
N ILE A 220 12.72 -4.12 -9.36
CA ILE A 220 13.01 -3.31 -10.57
C ILE A 220 13.74 -4.10 -11.67
N ALA A 221 14.38 -5.23 -11.32
CA ALA A 221 15.08 -6.11 -12.24
C ALA A 221 14.22 -7.35 -12.60
N SER A 222 12.91 -7.28 -12.36
CA SER A 222 11.93 -8.34 -12.63
C SER A 222 12.19 -9.65 -11.87
N ASN A 223 12.98 -9.64 -10.79
CA ASN A 223 13.09 -10.80 -9.93
C ASN A 223 11.87 -10.90 -9.01
N PRO A 224 11.31 -12.10 -8.80
CA PRO A 224 10.17 -12.26 -7.91
C PRO A 224 10.58 -12.01 -6.45
N VAL A 225 9.79 -11.19 -5.77
CA VAL A 225 9.81 -10.97 -4.32
C VAL A 225 8.52 -11.55 -3.75
N THR A 226 8.65 -12.55 -2.88
CA THR A 226 7.51 -13.07 -2.12
C THR A 226 7.33 -12.22 -0.88
N TRP A 227 6.13 -11.69 -0.68
CA TRP A 227 5.73 -11.03 0.54
C TRP A 227 4.79 -11.95 1.32
N SER A 228 4.76 -11.75 2.63
CA SER A 228 3.83 -12.43 3.53
C SER A 228 3.58 -11.56 4.76
N SER A 229 2.39 -11.67 5.33
CA SER A 229 2.06 -11.01 6.58
C SER A 229 1.36 -11.98 7.53
N VAL A 230 1.59 -11.81 8.84
CA VAL A 230 1.03 -12.68 9.88
C VAL A 230 0.65 -11.84 11.10
N ASN A 231 -0.57 -12.06 11.61
CA ASN A 231 -1.00 -11.57 12.91
C ASN A 231 -0.99 -12.72 13.92
N THR A 232 -0.23 -12.59 15.02
CA THR A 232 -0.11 -13.65 16.02
C THR A 232 -1.25 -13.62 17.05
N GLY A 233 -1.40 -14.75 17.75
CA GLY A 233 -2.08 -14.79 19.04
C GLY A 233 -1.27 -14.07 20.13
N ALA A 234 -1.87 -13.93 21.31
CA ALA A 234 -1.25 -13.36 22.51
C ALA A 234 -0.31 -14.40 23.15
N THR A 235 0.93 -14.46 22.67
CA THR A 235 1.89 -15.52 23.07
C THR A 235 3.28 -14.99 23.40
N ILE A 236 3.60 -13.75 23.03
CA ILE A 236 4.96 -13.20 23.14
C ILE A 236 5.11 -12.53 24.51
N ARG A 237 6.07 -12.98 25.30
CA ARG A 237 6.32 -12.45 26.65
C ARG A 237 7.67 -11.73 26.75
N GLY A 238 8.00 -11.31 27.96
CA GLY A 238 9.16 -10.50 28.29
C GLY A 238 10.50 -11.19 28.04
N TRP A 239 11.55 -10.38 28.05
CA TRP A 239 12.94 -10.76 27.92
C TRP A 239 13.35 -11.90 28.86
N ASP A 240 12.87 -11.89 30.11
CA ASP A 240 13.23 -12.90 31.09
C ASP A 240 12.45 -14.22 30.92
N ASN A 241 11.44 -14.25 30.03
CA ASN A 241 10.62 -15.44 29.75
C ASN A 241 11.08 -16.28 28.54
N GLY A 242 12.09 -15.85 27.80
CA GLY A 242 12.62 -16.60 26.64
C GLY A 242 12.29 -15.98 25.27
N CYS A 243 12.47 -16.76 24.21
CA CYS A 243 12.28 -16.34 22.83
C CYS A 243 11.05 -17.03 22.25
N PHE A 244 10.07 -16.27 21.77
CA PHE A 244 8.78 -16.79 21.31
C PHE A 244 8.74 -16.81 19.79
N THR A 245 8.67 -18.01 19.21
CA THR A 245 8.73 -18.19 17.77
C THR A 245 7.35 -18.10 17.12
N SER A 246 7.29 -17.48 15.96
CA SER A 246 6.11 -17.40 15.10
C SER A 246 6.51 -17.67 13.66
N GLY A 247 5.63 -18.33 12.90
CA GLY A 247 5.81 -18.49 11.45
C GLY A 247 5.77 -17.13 10.75
N ILE A 248 6.61 -16.94 9.73
CA ILE A 248 6.62 -15.71 8.93
C ILE A 248 5.70 -15.80 7.70
N GLY A 249 4.97 -16.90 7.50
CA GLY A 249 4.06 -17.09 6.36
C GLY A 249 4.74 -17.52 5.05
N GLN A 250 6.06 -17.72 5.05
CA GLN A 250 6.84 -18.18 3.90
C GLN A 250 8.13 -18.89 4.34
N THR A 251 8.88 -19.45 3.39
CA THR A 251 10.23 -20.01 3.62
C THR A 251 11.25 -19.34 2.71
N SER A 252 12.25 -18.67 3.28
CA SER A 252 13.38 -18.10 2.54
C SER A 252 14.61 -17.92 3.44
N SER A 253 15.81 -18.25 2.98
CA SER A 253 17.05 -18.03 3.75
C SER A 253 17.50 -16.56 3.79
N SER A 254 17.15 -15.76 2.77
CA SER A 254 17.53 -14.34 2.63
C SER A 254 16.51 -13.36 3.19
N ARG A 255 15.46 -13.87 3.84
CA ARG A 255 14.31 -13.10 4.33
C ARG A 255 14.66 -11.76 5.00
N ILE A 256 13.85 -10.74 4.69
CA ILE A 256 13.70 -9.52 5.48
C ILE A 256 12.39 -9.64 6.26
N VAL A 257 12.40 -9.28 7.54
CA VAL A 257 11.26 -9.49 8.45
C VAL A 257 11.25 -8.37 9.47
N VAL A 258 10.12 -7.68 9.57
CA VAL A 258 9.85 -6.66 10.57
C VAL A 258 8.57 -7.03 11.29
N ALA A 259 8.56 -6.85 12.61
CA ALA A 259 7.42 -7.14 13.46
C ALA A 259 7.26 -6.04 14.52
N LYS A 260 6.02 -5.70 14.84
CA LYS A 260 5.66 -4.69 15.85
C LYS A 260 4.51 -5.19 16.72
N LYS A 261 4.46 -4.69 17.97
CA LYS A 261 3.38 -5.00 18.91
C LYS A 261 2.07 -4.42 18.42
N ILE A 262 1.00 -5.22 18.48
CA ILE A 262 -0.38 -4.83 18.14
C ILE A 262 -1.36 -5.05 19.31
N SER A 263 -0.79 -5.15 20.51
CA SER A 263 -1.52 -5.17 21.77
C SER A 263 -0.67 -4.50 22.84
N ARG A 264 -1.34 -4.00 23.87
CA ARG A 264 -0.74 -3.48 25.10
C ARG A 264 -1.38 -4.18 26.30
N ASN A 265 -1.25 -5.50 26.33
CA ASN A 265 -1.85 -6.33 27.37
C ASN A 265 -1.09 -6.19 28.69
N ASN A 266 0.24 -6.09 28.62
CA ASN A 266 1.04 -5.79 29.81
C ASN A 266 0.94 -4.31 30.16
N ALA A 267 0.64 -3.99 31.42
CA ALA A 267 0.53 -2.62 31.90
C ALA A 267 1.86 -1.87 31.79
N ASP A 268 2.99 -2.58 31.96
CA ASP A 268 4.34 -2.01 31.94
C ASP A 268 4.81 -1.63 30.53
N GLY A 269 4.10 -2.08 29.49
CA GLY A 269 4.37 -1.69 28.11
C GLY A 269 5.45 -2.54 27.44
N GLY A 270 6.48 -1.89 26.92
CA GLY A 270 7.59 -2.52 26.20
C GLY A 270 7.43 -2.57 24.67
N TRP A 271 8.51 -2.95 23.99
CA TRP A 271 8.64 -3.05 22.53
C TRP A 271 9.25 -4.38 22.12
N PHE A 272 9.19 -4.75 20.84
CA PHE A 272 9.81 -6.01 20.40
C PHE A 272 11.28 -5.89 20.04
N ARG A 273 12.03 -6.93 20.38
CA ARG A 273 13.33 -7.26 19.78
C ARG A 273 13.32 -8.67 19.18
N ARG A 274 14.09 -8.87 18.12
CA ARG A 274 14.20 -10.15 17.41
C ARG A 274 15.29 -11.04 18.00
N CYS A 275 14.89 -12.07 18.76
CA CYS A 275 15.81 -12.98 19.46
C CYS A 275 16.24 -14.20 18.64
N SER A 276 15.52 -14.55 17.57
CA SER A 276 15.95 -15.58 16.62
C SER A 276 15.35 -15.34 15.24
N LEU A 277 15.98 -15.87 14.19
CA LEU A 277 15.46 -15.79 12.83
C LEU A 277 16.02 -16.93 11.98
N ASN A 278 15.16 -17.83 11.50
CA ASN A 278 15.52 -18.87 10.53
C ASN A 278 14.75 -18.66 9.22
N SER A 279 14.71 -19.66 8.34
CA SER A 279 14.10 -19.51 7.02
C SER A 279 12.58 -19.35 7.04
N SER A 280 11.88 -19.81 8.07
CA SER A 280 10.41 -19.83 8.12
C SER A 280 9.80 -19.26 9.40
N THR A 281 10.62 -18.89 10.38
CA THR A 281 10.16 -18.37 11.67
C THR A 281 11.00 -17.19 12.15
N ILE A 282 10.33 -16.30 12.87
CA ILE A 282 10.94 -15.22 13.65
C ILE A 282 10.70 -15.47 15.13
N GLY A 283 11.73 -15.30 15.94
CA GLY A 283 11.65 -15.26 17.40
C GLY A 283 11.56 -13.83 17.89
N LEU A 284 10.54 -13.54 18.70
CA LEU A 284 10.29 -12.23 19.30
C LEU A 284 10.27 -12.35 20.83
N ARG A 285 10.58 -11.24 21.48
CA ARG A 285 10.37 -11.01 22.91
C ARG A 285 10.07 -9.55 23.16
N VAL A 286 9.29 -9.28 24.21
CA VAL A 286 9.08 -7.92 24.70
C VAL A 286 10.33 -7.50 25.47
N ASP A 287 10.91 -6.38 25.08
CA ASP A 287 11.89 -5.63 25.84
C ASP A 287 11.17 -4.47 26.54
N GLU A 288 11.58 -4.16 27.76
CA GLU A 288 11.07 -3.06 28.55
C GLU A 288 12.21 -2.41 29.33
N ASP A 289 11.98 -1.18 29.80
CA ASP A 289 12.93 -0.47 30.66
C ASP A 289 13.09 -1.18 32.01
N ARG A 290 14.02 -0.69 32.85
CA ARG A 290 14.22 -1.20 34.21
C ARG A 290 14.07 -0.10 35.26
N ASP A 291 13.40 1.00 34.93
CA ASP A 291 13.38 2.21 35.77
C ASP A 291 12.71 1.97 37.14
N GLN A 292 11.74 1.05 37.25
CA GLN A 292 10.92 0.91 38.47
C GLN A 292 11.17 -0.36 39.28
N ASP A 293 11.30 -1.52 38.64
CA ASP A 293 11.35 -2.80 39.35
C ASP A 293 12.40 -3.80 38.82
N ASN A 294 13.26 -3.37 37.88
CA ASN A 294 14.31 -4.17 37.22
C ASN A 294 13.83 -5.43 36.48
N GLU A 295 12.54 -5.71 36.49
CA GLU A 295 11.94 -6.89 35.89
C GLU A 295 11.78 -6.69 34.39
N ARG A 296 12.01 -7.75 33.59
CA ARG A 296 11.72 -7.73 32.15
C ARG A 296 10.87 -8.95 31.74
N SER A 297 9.96 -9.39 32.59
CA SER A 297 9.05 -10.51 32.35
C SER A 297 7.62 -10.05 32.21
N VAL A 298 6.89 -10.78 31.36
CA VAL A 298 5.47 -10.58 31.12
C VAL A 298 4.77 -11.88 31.49
N ALA A 299 3.75 -11.81 32.35
CA ALA A 299 2.98 -12.99 32.72
C ALA A 299 2.27 -13.59 31.50
N SER A 300 1.98 -14.90 31.53
CA SER A 300 1.31 -15.55 30.40
C SER A 300 -0.09 -15.00 30.10
N ALA A 301 -0.77 -14.45 31.11
CA ALA A 301 -2.08 -13.83 30.93
C ALA A 301 -2.01 -12.49 30.17
N ASP A 302 -0.85 -11.84 30.22
CA ASP A 302 -0.59 -10.50 29.65
C ASP A 302 0.29 -10.57 28.40
N ALA A 303 0.46 -11.78 27.84
CA ALA A 303 1.26 -12.00 26.65
C ALA A 303 0.79 -11.15 25.47
N GLU A 304 1.73 -10.72 24.64
CA GLU A 304 1.51 -9.74 23.60
C GLU A 304 1.38 -10.38 22.21
N ARG A 305 0.78 -9.63 21.30
CA ARG A 305 0.51 -9.97 19.90
C ARG A 305 1.43 -9.18 18.98
N ALA A 306 1.78 -9.78 17.84
CA ALA A 306 2.55 -9.14 16.78
C ALA A 306 1.80 -9.10 15.46
N SER A 307 1.98 -8.01 14.72
CA SER A 307 1.95 -8.06 13.26
C SER A 307 3.37 -8.28 12.75
N ILE A 308 3.52 -9.19 11.80
CA ILE A 308 4.77 -9.57 11.15
C ILE A 308 4.59 -9.32 9.65
N ILE A 309 5.53 -8.61 9.02
CA ILE A 309 5.64 -8.49 7.58
C ILE A 309 7.00 -9.02 7.16
N ALA A 310 7.01 -9.92 6.18
CA ALA A 310 8.20 -10.59 5.71
C ALA A 310 8.29 -10.56 4.17
N PHE A 311 9.51 -10.40 3.68
CA PHE A 311 9.87 -10.51 2.27
C PHE A 311 10.92 -11.59 2.08
N SER A 312 10.88 -12.30 0.95
CA SER A 312 11.82 -13.39 0.67
C SER A 312 13.27 -12.93 0.55
N ARG A 313 13.53 -11.65 0.30
CA ARG A 313 14.86 -11.07 0.10
C ARG A 313 14.84 -9.56 0.34
N SER A 314 16.01 -8.95 0.41
CA SER A 314 16.13 -7.51 0.19
C SER A 314 15.77 -7.18 -1.27
N PHE A 315 15.10 -6.06 -1.47
CA PHE A 315 14.65 -5.62 -2.78
C PHE A 315 14.40 -4.12 -2.78
N HIS A 316 14.32 -3.55 -3.98
CA HIS A 316 13.64 -2.29 -4.22
C HIS A 316 12.77 -2.46 -5.48
N ALA A 317 11.54 -1.97 -5.42
CA ALA A 317 10.53 -2.16 -6.44
C ALA A 317 9.89 -0.81 -6.79
N LEU A 318 9.40 -0.72 -8.02
CA LEU A 318 8.51 0.32 -8.51
C LEU A 318 7.28 -0.41 -9.02
N LEU A 319 6.18 -0.29 -8.29
CA LEU A 319 4.91 -0.95 -8.62
C LEU A 319 3.99 0.08 -9.24
N GLU A 320 3.85 0.08 -10.56
CA GLU A 320 3.06 1.08 -11.28
C GLU A 320 2.28 0.48 -12.46
N PRO A 321 1.04 0.93 -12.69
CA PRO A 321 0.36 0.67 -13.95
C PRO A 321 0.92 1.56 -15.06
N ASP A 322 0.95 1.03 -16.27
CA ASP A 322 1.28 1.78 -17.49
C ASP A 322 0.13 1.58 -18.47
N ILE A 323 -0.87 2.47 -18.37
CA ILE A 323 -2.10 2.39 -19.14
C ILE A 323 -1.95 3.18 -20.42
N SER A 324 -2.11 2.50 -21.55
CA SER A 324 -2.15 3.13 -22.87
C SER A 324 -3.42 2.73 -23.62
N ALA A 325 -3.80 3.54 -24.61
CA ALA A 325 -4.87 3.17 -25.52
C ALA A 325 -4.56 3.60 -26.95
N SER A 326 -4.99 2.77 -27.89
CA SER A 326 -4.87 3.00 -29.32
C SER A 326 -6.22 2.82 -29.99
N LYS A 327 -6.44 3.54 -31.09
CA LYS A 327 -7.67 3.47 -31.86
C LYS A 327 -7.38 3.32 -33.34
N VAL A 328 -8.08 2.39 -33.98
CA VAL A 328 -8.06 2.16 -35.42
C VAL A 328 -9.48 2.00 -35.95
N HIS A 329 -9.69 2.22 -37.25
CA HIS A 329 -10.89 1.73 -37.93
C HIS A 329 -10.60 0.33 -38.46
N VAL A 330 -11.57 -0.58 -38.36
CA VAL A 330 -11.39 -2.00 -38.74
C VAL A 330 -11.96 -2.24 -40.13
N THR A 331 -13.18 -1.78 -40.35
CA THR A 331 -13.94 -1.95 -41.58
C THR A 331 -14.90 -0.78 -41.74
N PHE A 332 -15.40 -0.60 -42.96
CA PHE A 332 -16.60 0.18 -43.20
C PHE A 332 -17.48 -0.57 -44.20
N GLU A 333 -18.79 -0.42 -44.07
CA GLU A 333 -19.77 -0.91 -45.03
C GLU A 333 -20.43 0.32 -45.64
N ASP A 334 -20.31 0.49 -46.96
CA ASP A 334 -20.98 1.56 -47.68
C ASP A 334 -22.09 1.02 -48.59
N PRO A 335 -23.18 1.77 -48.83
CA PRO A 335 -24.33 1.31 -49.63
C PRO A 335 -24.02 0.99 -51.10
N PHE A 336 -22.86 1.40 -51.61
CA PHE A 336 -22.42 1.32 -53.00
C PHE A 336 -21.23 0.37 -53.22
N GLY A 337 -20.62 -0.19 -52.15
CA GLY A 337 -19.57 -1.21 -52.21
C GLY A 337 -18.21 -0.73 -52.73
N GLY A 338 -17.84 0.52 -52.44
CA GLY A 338 -16.56 1.14 -52.82
C GLY A 338 -15.42 0.98 -51.80
N GLU A 339 -14.26 1.54 -52.13
CA GLU A 339 -13.04 1.52 -51.29
C GLU A 339 -12.95 2.70 -50.30
N PHE A 340 -13.98 3.55 -50.24
CA PHE A 340 -14.01 4.74 -49.39
C PHE A 340 -15.29 4.78 -48.56
N ALA A 341 -15.15 5.19 -47.30
CA ALA A 341 -16.31 5.46 -46.45
C ALA A 341 -16.98 6.78 -46.89
N LEU A 342 -18.10 6.65 -47.58
CA LEU A 342 -18.95 7.75 -48.04
C LEU A 342 -20.01 8.11 -46.99
N PRO A 343 -20.73 9.23 -47.13
CA PRO A 343 -21.96 9.46 -46.35
C PRO A 343 -22.87 8.22 -46.37
N ASP A 344 -23.53 7.98 -45.24
CA ASP A 344 -24.28 6.76 -44.89
C ASP A 344 -23.46 5.48 -44.68
N ALA A 345 -22.13 5.49 -44.89
CA ALA A 345 -21.31 4.33 -44.57
C ALA A 345 -21.25 4.11 -43.05
N VAL A 346 -21.35 2.86 -42.63
CA VAL A 346 -21.15 2.45 -41.24
C VAL A 346 -19.70 2.05 -41.05
N VAL A 347 -18.98 2.79 -40.22
CA VAL A 347 -17.58 2.55 -39.89
C VAL A 347 -17.49 1.86 -38.54
N GLU A 348 -16.72 0.79 -38.49
CA GLU A 348 -16.38 0.11 -37.24
C GLU A 348 -15.03 0.61 -36.70
N TYR A 349 -15.01 0.97 -35.43
CA TYR A 349 -13.81 1.36 -34.71
C TYR A 349 -13.42 0.30 -33.69
N LEU A 350 -12.12 0.06 -33.57
CA LEU A 350 -11.49 -0.76 -32.53
C LEU A 350 -10.61 0.15 -31.68
N ILE A 351 -10.89 0.16 -30.38
CA ILE A 351 -10.06 0.81 -29.36
C ILE A 351 -9.46 -0.29 -28.50
N THR A 352 -8.14 -0.37 -28.45
CA THR A 352 -7.43 -1.31 -27.57
C THR A 352 -6.86 -0.53 -26.40
N VAL A 353 -7.10 -1.00 -25.18
CA VAL A 353 -6.52 -0.48 -23.95
C VAL A 353 -5.59 -1.53 -23.38
N GLU A 354 -4.37 -1.13 -23.01
CA GLU A 354 -3.33 -2.02 -22.52
C GLU A 354 -2.80 -1.54 -21.17
N ASN A 355 -2.45 -2.49 -20.29
CA ASN A 355 -1.62 -2.25 -19.10
C ASN A 355 -0.29 -2.97 -19.28
N ASP A 356 0.76 -2.22 -19.63
CA ASP A 356 2.13 -2.75 -19.72
C ASP A 356 2.87 -2.64 -18.38
N GLY A 357 2.26 -1.97 -17.40
CA GLY A 357 2.81 -1.77 -16.07
C GLY A 357 2.77 -3.04 -15.23
N ASN A 358 3.64 -3.10 -14.24
CA ASN A 358 3.78 -4.27 -13.37
C ASN A 358 2.82 -4.28 -12.17
N ALA A 359 1.96 -3.26 -12.03
CA ALA A 359 0.92 -3.19 -11.02
C ALA A 359 -0.45 -2.82 -11.62
N PRO A 360 -1.57 -3.23 -10.98
CA PRO A 360 -2.89 -2.80 -11.40
C PRO A 360 -3.11 -1.31 -11.08
N PRO A 361 -3.98 -0.61 -11.83
CA PRO A 361 -4.56 0.63 -11.34
C PRO A 361 -5.50 0.36 -10.16
N ASN A 362 -6.02 1.41 -9.52
CA ASN A 362 -6.99 1.28 -8.42
C ASN A 362 -8.26 0.52 -8.88
N HIS A 363 -8.93 -0.15 -7.94
CA HIS A 363 -10.18 -0.87 -8.21
C HIS A 363 -11.23 0.07 -8.81
N ASP A 364 -11.93 -0.37 -9.87
CA ASP A 364 -12.97 0.39 -10.57
C ASP A 364 -12.53 1.80 -11.06
N SER A 365 -11.22 2.01 -11.26
CA SER A 365 -10.68 3.34 -11.62
C SER A 365 -10.40 3.54 -13.11
N LEU A 366 -10.49 2.48 -13.92
CA LEU A 366 -10.23 2.57 -15.35
C LEU A 366 -11.43 3.17 -16.07
N ILE A 367 -11.24 4.34 -16.67
CA ILE A 367 -12.25 5.02 -17.47
C ILE A 367 -11.70 5.33 -18.87
N LEU A 368 -12.38 4.81 -19.87
CA LEU A 368 -12.15 5.15 -21.27
C LEU A 368 -13.24 6.13 -21.73
N THR A 369 -12.86 7.30 -22.22
CA THR A 369 -13.80 8.25 -22.84
C THR A 369 -13.48 8.41 -24.32
N GLU A 370 -14.48 8.14 -25.15
CA GLU A 370 -14.42 8.26 -26.60
C GLU A 370 -15.27 9.45 -27.06
N ALA A 371 -14.67 10.40 -27.76
CA ALA A 371 -15.38 11.51 -28.40
C ALA A 371 -15.70 11.18 -29.86
N LEU A 372 -16.99 11.08 -30.17
CA LEU A 372 -17.47 10.91 -31.53
C LEU A 372 -17.38 12.25 -32.27
N PRO A 373 -16.69 12.32 -33.42
CA PRO A 373 -16.63 13.52 -34.21
C PRO A 373 -17.99 13.81 -34.85
N SER A 374 -18.29 15.10 -35.06
CA SER A 374 -19.62 15.58 -35.46
C SER A 374 -20.15 15.07 -36.81
N SER A 375 -19.31 14.43 -37.62
CA SER A 375 -19.73 13.79 -38.87
C SER A 375 -20.11 12.31 -38.70
N LEU A 376 -20.14 11.81 -37.46
CA LEU A 376 -20.59 10.46 -37.13
C LEU A 376 -21.82 10.53 -36.23
N SER A 377 -22.76 9.64 -36.47
CA SER A 377 -23.85 9.29 -35.55
C SER A 377 -23.58 7.91 -34.95
N LEU A 378 -23.79 7.74 -33.64
CA LEU A 378 -23.60 6.45 -33.00
C LEU A 378 -24.62 5.44 -33.54
N VAL A 379 -24.18 4.27 -34.00
CA VAL A 379 -25.10 3.16 -34.28
C VAL A 379 -25.57 2.57 -32.95
N VAL A 380 -26.87 2.59 -32.69
CA VAL A 380 -27.46 2.17 -31.40
C VAL A 380 -28.01 0.74 -31.40
N SER A 381 -28.00 0.07 -32.55
CA SER A 381 -28.35 -1.36 -32.62
C SER A 381 -27.30 -2.23 -31.94
N ASP A 382 -27.71 -3.42 -31.51
CA ASP A 382 -26.81 -4.43 -30.93
C ASP A 382 -25.59 -4.71 -31.82
N PHE A 383 -24.38 -4.62 -31.25
CA PHE A 383 -23.14 -4.84 -31.98
C PHE A 383 -22.96 -6.31 -32.35
N ALA A 384 -23.22 -7.21 -31.40
CA ALA A 384 -22.98 -8.66 -31.56
C ALA A 384 -24.29 -9.44 -31.77
N GLY A 385 -25.14 -9.49 -30.74
CA GLY A 385 -26.41 -10.22 -30.79
C GLY A 385 -27.47 -9.56 -29.90
N PRO A 386 -28.71 -10.05 -29.92
CA PRO A 386 -29.82 -9.43 -29.21
C PRO A 386 -29.50 -9.12 -27.74
N GLY A 387 -29.59 -7.85 -27.35
CA GLY A 387 -29.32 -7.37 -25.99
C GLY A 387 -27.86 -7.11 -25.65
N SER A 388 -26.93 -7.20 -26.61
CA SER A 388 -25.50 -6.90 -26.40
C SER A 388 -25.19 -5.41 -26.28
N GLY A 389 -26.10 -4.54 -26.72
CA GLY A 389 -25.87 -3.10 -26.80
C GLY A 389 -24.97 -2.68 -27.95
N PRO A 390 -24.76 -1.37 -28.15
CA PRO A 390 -24.00 -0.85 -29.30
C PRO A 390 -22.48 -1.01 -29.17
N ILE A 391 -21.99 -1.47 -28.01
CA ILE A 391 -20.57 -1.60 -27.68
C ILE A 391 -20.24 -3.07 -27.46
N GLN A 392 -19.25 -3.58 -28.19
CA GLN A 392 -18.67 -4.90 -27.92
C GLN A 392 -17.39 -4.74 -27.10
N PHE A 393 -17.37 -5.34 -25.91
CA PHE A 393 -16.16 -5.59 -25.14
C PHE A 393 -15.56 -6.93 -25.52
N GLN A 394 -14.25 -6.96 -25.76
CA GLN A 394 -13.49 -8.17 -26.02
C GLN A 394 -12.28 -8.17 -25.10
N ASP A 395 -12.22 -9.14 -24.19
CA ASP A 395 -11.05 -9.29 -23.32
C ASP A 395 -9.83 -9.76 -24.13
N GLY A 396 -8.65 -9.30 -23.70
CA GLY A 396 -7.38 -9.62 -24.34
C GLY A 396 -6.84 -11.00 -23.97
N SER A 397 -5.68 -11.31 -24.55
CA SER A 397 -4.88 -12.47 -24.20
C SER A 397 -3.41 -12.04 -24.23
N PRO A 398 -2.79 -11.68 -23.08
CA PRO A 398 -3.27 -11.89 -21.70
C PRO A 398 -4.54 -11.11 -21.31
N SER A 399 -5.39 -11.73 -20.47
CA SER A 399 -6.67 -11.18 -20.00
C SER A 399 -6.48 -9.92 -19.15
N SER A 400 -7.35 -8.93 -19.33
CA SER A 400 -7.40 -7.74 -18.48
C SER A 400 -7.91 -8.03 -17.07
N GLY A 401 -8.59 -9.15 -16.83
CA GLY A 401 -9.24 -9.48 -15.55
C GLY A 401 -10.48 -8.63 -15.22
N LEU A 402 -10.86 -7.71 -16.11
CA LEU A 402 -11.98 -6.80 -15.91
C LEU A 402 -13.32 -7.43 -16.26
N SER A 403 -14.37 -6.98 -15.58
CA SER A 403 -15.76 -7.35 -15.90
C SER A 403 -16.45 -6.22 -16.64
N PHE A 404 -17.12 -6.54 -17.74
CA PHE A 404 -17.88 -5.58 -18.53
C PHE A 404 -19.35 -6.02 -18.61
N SER A 405 -20.26 -5.08 -18.44
CA SER A 405 -21.70 -5.33 -18.58
C SER A 405 -22.39 -4.18 -19.29
N PHE A 406 -23.39 -4.52 -20.12
CA PHE A 406 -24.36 -3.59 -20.65
C PHE A 406 -25.75 -4.15 -20.38
N ALA A 407 -26.58 -3.38 -19.70
CA ALA A 407 -27.92 -3.79 -19.28
C ALA A 407 -29.02 -2.89 -19.89
N GLY A 408 -28.65 -1.91 -20.69
CA GLY A 408 -29.54 -1.08 -21.51
C GLY A 408 -29.28 0.41 -21.35
N PHE A 409 -29.76 1.21 -22.30
CA PHE A 409 -29.50 2.65 -22.38
C PHE A 409 -29.88 3.50 -21.17
N GLY A 410 -30.77 3.01 -20.30
CA GLY A 410 -31.19 3.69 -19.07
C GLY A 410 -30.50 3.18 -17.80
N ASN A 411 -29.52 2.28 -17.91
CA ASN A 411 -28.84 1.70 -16.76
C ASN A 411 -27.49 2.36 -16.51
N PHE A 412 -27.47 3.37 -15.62
CA PHE A 412 -26.26 4.10 -15.23
C PHE A 412 -25.39 3.36 -14.19
N ALA A 413 -25.66 2.08 -13.94
CA ALA A 413 -24.85 1.22 -13.07
C ALA A 413 -24.13 0.11 -13.86
N ASP A 414 -24.33 0.05 -15.19
CA ASP A 414 -23.56 -0.83 -16.06
C ASP A 414 -22.23 -0.15 -16.48
N SER A 415 -21.51 -0.75 -17.44
CA SER A 415 -20.18 -0.29 -17.83
C SER A 415 -20.19 0.77 -18.92
N VAL A 416 -21.34 1.26 -19.39
CA VAL A 416 -21.42 2.18 -20.55
C VAL A 416 -22.37 3.35 -20.30
N ASP A 417 -21.82 4.56 -20.33
CA ASP A 417 -22.60 5.79 -20.32
C ASP A 417 -22.45 6.60 -21.61
N PHE A 418 -23.45 7.40 -21.93
CA PHE A 418 -23.48 8.27 -23.11
C PHE A 418 -23.65 9.73 -22.70
N SER A 419 -23.12 10.63 -23.54
CA SER A 419 -23.19 12.07 -23.31
C SER A 419 -23.37 12.84 -24.62
N THR A 420 -24.02 14.01 -24.50
CA THR A 420 -24.18 14.98 -25.58
C THR A 420 -23.14 16.11 -25.51
N ASP A 421 -22.40 16.24 -24.41
CA ASP A 421 -21.49 17.38 -24.14
C ASP A 421 -20.08 16.97 -23.67
N GLY A 422 -19.86 15.69 -23.37
CA GLY A 422 -18.59 15.16 -22.84
C GLY A 422 -18.35 15.42 -21.36
N VAL A 423 -19.33 15.99 -20.66
CA VAL A 423 -19.25 16.33 -19.23
C VAL A 423 -20.31 15.55 -18.45
N ASN A 424 -21.55 15.56 -18.92
CA ASN A 424 -22.69 14.89 -18.30
C ASN A 424 -22.98 13.59 -19.05
N PHE A 425 -22.73 12.47 -18.38
CA PHE A 425 -22.87 11.12 -18.93
C PHE A 425 -24.13 10.44 -18.39
N THR A 426 -25.26 11.13 -18.54
CA THR A 426 -26.58 10.63 -18.14
C THR A 426 -27.56 10.61 -19.31
N TYR A 427 -27.05 10.74 -20.54
CA TYR A 427 -27.87 10.72 -21.73
C TYR A 427 -28.29 9.28 -22.03
N THR A 428 -29.57 9.08 -22.33
CA THR A 428 -30.13 7.79 -22.74
C THR A 428 -30.30 7.81 -24.26
N PRO A 429 -29.50 7.04 -25.02
CA PRO A 429 -29.62 7.00 -26.46
C PRO A 429 -31.02 6.60 -26.94
N SER A 430 -31.42 7.19 -28.05
CA SER A 430 -32.68 6.92 -28.74
C SER A 430 -32.47 6.83 -30.24
N ASP A 431 -33.03 5.81 -30.87
CA ASP A 431 -32.99 5.65 -32.33
C ASP A 431 -33.77 6.79 -33.00
N SER A 432 -33.10 7.53 -33.88
CA SER A 432 -33.69 8.62 -34.68
C SER A 432 -34.53 8.12 -35.87
N GLY A 433 -34.64 6.81 -36.06
CA GLY A 433 -35.43 6.14 -37.10
C GLY A 433 -34.58 5.49 -38.18
N ASP A 434 -33.26 5.56 -38.09
CA ASP A 434 -32.31 4.97 -39.04
C ASP A 434 -31.29 4.02 -38.40
N GLY A 435 -31.50 3.64 -37.13
CA GLY A 435 -30.61 2.80 -36.34
C GLY A 435 -29.49 3.57 -35.65
N THR A 436 -29.51 4.90 -35.68
CA THR A 436 -28.48 5.76 -35.09
C THR A 436 -29.04 6.82 -34.15
N ASP A 437 -28.17 7.32 -33.27
CA ASP A 437 -28.41 8.50 -32.45
C ASP A 437 -27.32 9.57 -32.72
N PRO A 438 -27.66 10.66 -33.45
CA PRO A 438 -26.72 11.75 -33.74
C PRO A 438 -26.45 12.67 -32.54
N ALA A 439 -27.24 12.60 -31.47
CA ALA A 439 -27.05 13.44 -30.30
C ALA A 439 -25.92 12.93 -29.39
N VAL A 440 -25.57 11.64 -29.49
CA VAL A 440 -24.42 11.08 -28.77
C VAL A 440 -23.12 11.66 -29.34
N THR A 441 -22.44 12.46 -28.53
CA THR A 441 -21.12 13.02 -28.88
C THR A 441 -19.98 12.35 -28.13
N HIS A 442 -20.26 11.72 -26.98
CA HIS A 442 -19.27 10.99 -26.21
C HIS A 442 -19.82 9.69 -25.63
N ILE A 443 -18.94 8.71 -25.49
CA ILE A 443 -19.19 7.42 -24.86
C ILE A 443 -18.16 7.25 -23.75
N ARG A 444 -18.60 6.84 -22.57
CA ARG A 444 -17.74 6.51 -21.44
C ARG A 444 -17.88 5.04 -21.09
N ILE A 445 -16.75 4.37 -20.94
CA ILE A 445 -16.65 2.94 -20.67
C ILE A 445 -15.91 2.74 -19.35
N GLN A 446 -16.56 2.04 -18.42
CA GLN A 446 -16.12 1.81 -17.04
C GLN A 446 -16.27 0.33 -16.67
N PRO A 447 -15.39 -0.54 -17.17
CA PRO A 447 -15.38 -1.92 -16.74
C PRO A 447 -14.97 -2.02 -15.26
N ALA A 448 -15.56 -2.97 -14.53
CA ALA A 448 -15.36 -3.14 -13.10
C ALA A 448 -14.19 -4.08 -12.79
N GLY A 449 -13.55 -3.87 -11.64
CA GLY A 449 -12.45 -4.67 -11.11
C GLY A 449 -11.09 -3.99 -11.17
N PHE A 450 -10.04 -4.80 -11.07
CA PHE A 450 -8.65 -4.38 -11.30
C PHE A 450 -8.24 -4.73 -12.73
N MET A 451 -7.67 -3.77 -13.46
CA MET A 451 -6.99 -4.12 -14.71
C MET A 451 -5.68 -4.82 -14.37
N ALA A 452 -5.60 -6.10 -14.71
CA ALA A 452 -4.45 -6.95 -14.40
C ALA A 452 -3.13 -6.33 -14.92
N PRO A 453 -1.99 -6.54 -14.25
CA PRO A 453 -0.70 -6.02 -14.69
C PRO A 453 0.02 -6.94 -15.67
N ASN A 454 1.05 -6.43 -16.33
CA ASN A 454 2.03 -7.23 -17.03
C ASN A 454 2.97 -7.92 -16.03
N THR A 455 2.77 -9.22 -15.80
CA THR A 455 3.62 -10.05 -14.94
C THR A 455 4.72 -10.79 -15.72
N GLY A 456 5.10 -10.30 -16.90
CA GLY A 456 6.09 -10.91 -17.78
C GLY A 456 5.52 -11.81 -18.88
N THR A 457 4.20 -11.88 -19.03
CA THR A 457 3.51 -12.60 -20.13
C THR A 457 3.08 -11.69 -21.28
N GLY A 458 3.45 -10.41 -21.23
CA GLY A 458 2.99 -9.35 -22.12
C GLY A 458 1.92 -8.48 -21.47
N ALA A 459 1.71 -7.29 -22.04
CA ALA A 459 0.67 -6.36 -21.59
C ALA A 459 -0.70 -7.05 -21.55
N THR A 460 -1.44 -6.85 -20.47
CA THR A 460 -2.84 -7.26 -20.42
C THR A 460 -3.66 -6.23 -21.19
N SER A 461 -4.75 -6.65 -21.79
CA SER A 461 -5.54 -5.74 -22.61
C SER A 461 -7.00 -6.09 -22.67
N PHE A 462 -7.81 -5.13 -23.09
CA PHE A 462 -9.13 -5.38 -23.65
C PHE A 462 -9.34 -4.45 -24.84
N ALA A 463 -10.30 -4.83 -25.67
CA ALA A 463 -10.73 -4.10 -26.83
C ALA A 463 -12.19 -3.70 -26.71
N ILE A 464 -12.48 -2.48 -27.17
CA ILE A 464 -13.82 -1.96 -27.38
C ILE A 464 -14.04 -1.81 -28.87
N ARG A 465 -15.16 -2.34 -29.35
CA ARG A 465 -15.64 -2.11 -30.71
C ARG A 465 -16.97 -1.38 -30.69
N LEU A 466 -17.08 -0.40 -31.57
CA LEU A 466 -18.29 0.43 -31.74
C LEU A 466 -18.46 0.79 -33.21
N LYS A 467 -19.69 1.09 -33.61
CA LYS A 467 -20.03 1.49 -34.98
C LYS A 467 -20.54 2.93 -35.01
N GLY A 468 -20.06 3.70 -35.97
CA GLY A 468 -20.56 5.05 -36.27
C GLY A 468 -20.97 5.14 -37.72
N LYS A 469 -22.13 5.74 -38.00
CA LYS A 469 -22.60 6.02 -39.36
C LYS A 469 -22.13 7.42 -39.78
N ILE A 470 -21.59 7.56 -40.98
CA ILE A 470 -21.18 8.85 -41.53
C ILE A 470 -22.44 9.63 -41.95
N ASN A 471 -22.55 10.87 -41.48
CA ASN A 471 -23.66 11.79 -41.75
C ASN A 471 -23.67 12.32 -43.19
#